data_AF-A0A9P1F412-F1
#
_entry.id   AF-A0A9P1F412-F1
#
_cell.length_a   1.000
_cell.length_b   1.000
_cell.length_c   1.000
_cell.angle_alpha   90.00
_cell.angle_beta   90.00
_cell.angle_gamma   90.00
#
_symmetry.space_group_name_H-M   'P 1'
#
loop_
_entity.id
_entity.type
_entity.pdbx_description
1 polymer ?
#
loop_
_entity_poly.entity_id
_entity_poly.type
_entity_poly.pdbx_seq_one_letter_code
_entity_poly.pdbx_strand_id
1 'polypeptide(L)'
;MFLFLFVLPALSSATNYGAVHVSGLLFCNGTPYVNEKIELYEKNYALPDNKLFTARTDSQGNFSVKASGNDWLFKPQVYVYIPNYCVDVVESSYLECGHTVRIYIPDLLSPMGTSPKRRSTWKWSSYGTFEPNKQFQLKIQVLNWTPKRRGGMKEILLLLLLVPILCSARQYGAVHVRGQLLCDGKPYANEKVQLHEKNYVMTDGTVAISETDDQGFFSVKASASDLFTKPKFYLYFVNFCSSKLAESTYMECGYTIRVYIPEMYVAEGNIPKAVFNMEQIEIATAKTEYAGLERIIHPTLSHSECREKKRKP
;
A
#
# COMPACT_ATOMS: atom_id res chain seq x y z
N MET A 1 -23.47 -12.04 -37.66
CA MET A 1 -24.27 -12.87 -36.74
C MET A 1 -23.34 -13.49 -35.70
N PHE A 2 -23.04 -12.78 -34.62
CA PHE A 2 -22.51 -13.36 -33.39
C PHE A 2 -23.29 -12.74 -32.25
N LEU A 3 -24.30 -13.49 -31.84
CA LEU A 3 -25.22 -13.19 -30.75
C LEU A 3 -24.47 -13.52 -29.45
N PHE A 4 -23.68 -12.58 -28.92
CA PHE A 4 -23.17 -12.69 -27.56
C PHE A 4 -24.29 -12.33 -26.58
N LEU A 5 -25.17 -13.31 -26.38
CA LEU A 5 -26.17 -13.34 -25.33
C LEU A 5 -25.43 -13.55 -23.98
N PHE A 6 -24.76 -12.52 -23.48
CA PHE A 6 -24.30 -12.51 -22.10
C PHE A 6 -25.53 -12.33 -21.21
N VAL A 7 -25.99 -13.44 -20.65
CA VAL A 7 -26.78 -13.48 -19.43
C VAL A 7 -25.92 -12.82 -18.36
N LEU A 8 -26.03 -11.50 -18.22
CA LEU A 8 -25.52 -10.81 -17.04
C LEU A 8 -26.42 -11.26 -15.89
N PRO A 9 -25.94 -12.08 -14.93
CA PRO A 9 -26.70 -12.27 -13.71
C PRO A 9 -27.01 -10.88 -13.17
N ALA A 10 -28.26 -10.64 -12.76
CA ALA A 10 -28.69 -9.38 -12.18
C ALA A 10 -27.71 -9.00 -11.06
N LEU A 11 -26.71 -8.19 -11.42
CA LEU A 11 -25.72 -7.64 -10.51
C LEU A 11 -26.51 -6.62 -9.71
N SER A 12 -27.16 -7.10 -8.64
CA SER A 12 -27.53 -6.23 -7.54
C SER A 12 -26.23 -5.50 -7.20
N SER A 13 -26.19 -4.20 -7.47
CA SER A 13 -25.10 -3.32 -7.06
C SER A 13 -25.07 -3.33 -5.54
N ALA A 14 -24.46 -4.37 -4.99
CA ALA A 14 -24.14 -4.50 -3.60
C ALA A 14 -23.03 -3.48 -3.37
N THR A 15 -23.43 -2.24 -3.11
CA THR A 15 -22.51 -1.23 -2.60
C THR A 15 -21.93 -1.78 -1.31
N ASN A 16 -20.60 -1.92 -1.28
CA ASN A 16 -19.90 -2.40 -0.11
C ASN A 16 -19.88 -1.24 0.89
N TYR A 17 -20.91 -1.18 1.72
CA TYR A 17 -20.97 -0.24 2.83
C TYR A 17 -20.15 -0.79 4.00
N GLY A 18 -19.29 0.05 4.57
CA GLY A 18 -18.48 -0.27 5.74
C GLY A 18 -18.59 0.82 6.79
N ALA A 19 -18.49 0.46 8.07
CA ALA A 19 -18.29 1.41 9.15
C ALA A 19 -17.16 0.91 10.04
N VAL A 20 -16.37 1.84 10.56
CA VAL A 20 -15.27 1.56 11.47
C VAL A 20 -15.32 2.53 12.64
N HIS A 21 -14.89 2.03 13.79
CA HIS A 21 -14.53 2.86 14.93
C HIS A 21 -13.04 2.61 15.16
N VAL A 22 -12.29 3.68 15.30
CA VAL A 22 -10.88 3.63 15.68
C VAL A 22 -10.74 4.45 16.94
N SER A 23 -10.01 3.95 17.91
CA SER A 23 -9.56 4.74 19.03
C SER A 23 -8.08 4.48 19.26
N GLY A 24 -7.46 5.27 20.11
CA GLY A 24 -6.04 5.15 20.34
C GLY A 24 -5.52 6.17 21.31
N LEU A 25 -4.26 6.01 21.67
CA LEU A 25 -3.52 6.86 22.57
C LEU A 25 -2.15 7.15 21.95
N LEU A 26 -1.88 8.42 21.66
CA LEU A 26 -0.65 8.81 20.98
C LEU A 26 0.32 9.47 21.96
N PHE A 27 1.57 9.02 21.91
CA PHE A 27 2.67 9.59 22.67
C PHE A 27 3.80 9.99 21.74
N CYS A 28 4.48 11.05 22.14
CA CYS A 28 5.62 11.64 21.48
C CYS A 28 6.75 11.72 22.50
N ASN A 29 7.78 10.88 22.36
CA ASN A 29 8.89 10.81 23.32
C ASN A 29 8.43 10.67 24.80
N GLY A 30 7.41 9.84 25.05
CA GLY A 30 6.84 9.62 26.38
C GLY A 30 5.86 10.70 26.87
N THR A 31 5.69 11.80 26.14
CA THR A 31 4.69 12.84 26.42
C THR A 31 3.42 12.62 25.60
N PRO A 32 2.21 12.89 26.10
CA PRO A 32 0.99 12.77 25.29
C PRO A 32 1.07 13.65 24.04
N TYR A 33 0.67 13.11 22.89
CA TYR A 33 0.64 13.85 21.62
C TYR A 33 -0.68 14.63 21.55
N VAL A 34 -0.71 15.82 22.16
CA VAL A 34 -1.94 16.58 22.48
C VAL A 34 -2.37 17.51 21.34
N ASN A 35 -3.69 17.60 21.12
CA ASN A 35 -4.32 18.53 20.17
C ASN A 35 -3.90 18.30 18.71
N GLU A 36 -3.45 17.10 18.40
CA GLU A 36 -2.90 16.74 17.10
C GLU A 36 -3.94 16.17 16.16
N LYS A 37 -3.84 16.54 14.90
CA LYS A 37 -4.84 16.20 13.88
C LYS A 37 -4.74 14.72 13.54
N ILE A 38 -5.88 14.02 13.57
CA ILE A 38 -6.00 12.62 13.13
C ILE A 38 -7.02 12.56 12.01
N GLU A 39 -6.70 11.87 10.93
CA GLU A 39 -7.60 11.71 9.80
C GLU A 39 -7.86 10.24 9.50
N LEU A 40 -9.07 9.93 9.05
CA LEU A 40 -9.38 8.64 8.47
C LEU A 40 -9.60 8.82 6.97
N TYR A 41 -8.99 7.95 6.21
CA TYR A 41 -9.14 7.89 4.76
C TYR A 41 -9.64 6.50 4.36
N GLU A 42 -10.54 6.47 3.40
CA GLU A 42 -10.82 5.31 2.58
C GLU A 42 -9.88 5.36 1.39
N LYS A 43 -9.04 4.33 1.28
CA LYS A 43 -8.16 4.14 0.14
C LYS A 43 -9.02 4.01 -1.11
N ASN A 44 -8.82 4.91 -2.05
CA ASN A 44 -9.45 4.85 -3.35
C ASN A 44 -8.40 4.42 -4.37
N TYR A 45 -8.66 3.31 -5.06
CA TYR A 45 -7.64 2.72 -5.93
C TYR A 45 -7.46 3.49 -7.23
N ALA A 46 -8.53 4.12 -7.71
CA ALA A 46 -8.57 4.81 -9.00
C ALA A 46 -8.60 6.35 -8.88
N LEU A 47 -9.00 6.88 -7.73
CA LEU A 47 -9.11 8.30 -7.46
C LEU A 47 -8.30 8.68 -6.22
N PRO A 48 -8.12 9.97 -5.90
CA PRO A 48 -7.58 10.37 -4.61
C PRO A 48 -8.34 9.74 -3.45
N ASP A 49 -7.62 9.40 -2.39
CA ASP A 49 -8.22 8.78 -1.21
C ASP A 49 -9.31 9.66 -0.62
N ASN A 50 -10.44 9.04 -0.27
CA ASN A 50 -11.59 9.75 0.26
C ASN A 50 -11.37 9.98 1.76
N LYS A 51 -11.25 11.24 2.16
CA LYS A 51 -11.22 11.60 3.57
C LYS A 51 -12.59 11.31 4.18
N LEU A 52 -12.64 10.38 5.12
CA LEU A 52 -13.86 9.99 5.82
C LEU A 52 -14.11 10.82 7.07
N PHE A 53 -13.04 11.18 7.78
CA PHE A 53 -13.16 11.86 9.07
C PHE A 53 -11.90 12.64 9.44
N THR A 54 -12.07 13.64 10.30
CA THR A 54 -10.97 14.39 10.93
C THR A 54 -11.29 14.60 12.41
N ALA A 55 -10.31 14.36 13.28
CA ALA A 55 -10.39 14.57 14.73
C ALA A 55 -9.10 15.22 15.24
N ARG A 56 -9.08 15.52 16.54
CA ARG A 56 -7.87 15.85 17.26
C ARG A 56 -7.72 14.98 18.50
N THR A 57 -6.49 14.73 18.93
CA THR A 57 -6.21 14.10 20.22
C THR A 57 -6.55 15.04 21.38
N ASP A 58 -6.95 14.49 22.52
CA ASP A 58 -7.23 15.25 23.74
C ASP A 58 -5.94 15.58 24.53
N SER A 59 -6.10 16.19 25.73
CA SER A 59 -4.99 16.54 26.62
C SER A 59 -4.21 15.34 27.17
N GLN A 60 -4.74 14.13 27.01
CA GLN A 60 -4.08 12.89 27.37
C GLN A 60 -3.58 12.14 26.14
N GLY A 61 -3.71 12.71 24.93
CA GLY A 61 -3.30 12.07 23.68
C GLY A 61 -4.29 11.02 23.15
N ASN A 62 -5.47 10.88 23.76
CA ASN A 62 -6.48 9.93 23.28
C ASN A 62 -7.19 10.46 22.04
N PHE A 63 -7.64 9.55 21.19
CA PHE A 63 -8.60 9.85 20.14
C PHE A 63 -9.63 8.72 19.97
N SER A 64 -10.78 9.05 19.41
CA SER A 64 -11.88 8.12 19.15
C SER A 64 -12.72 8.63 17.98
N VAL A 65 -12.73 7.89 16.88
CA VAL A 65 -13.23 8.33 15.58
C VAL A 65 -14.07 7.24 14.94
N LYS A 66 -15.26 7.61 14.48
CA LYS A 66 -16.17 6.72 13.77
C LYS A 66 -16.33 7.22 12.35
N ALA A 67 -16.18 6.32 11.40
CA ALA A 67 -16.30 6.63 9.99
C ALA A 67 -17.12 5.53 9.30
N SER A 68 -17.75 5.88 8.19
CA SER A 68 -18.36 4.93 7.29
C SER A 68 -18.03 5.30 5.86
N GLY A 69 -17.73 4.30 5.05
CA GLY A 69 -17.44 4.44 3.63
C GLY A 69 -18.34 3.53 2.82
N ASN A 70 -18.47 3.85 1.53
CA ASN A 70 -19.13 2.99 0.57
C ASN A 70 -18.33 2.99 -0.73
N ASP A 71 -17.89 1.81 -1.12
CA ASP A 71 -17.26 1.60 -2.42
C ASP A 71 -18.14 0.66 -3.26
N TRP A 72 -18.28 1.03 -4.53
CA TRP A 72 -19.14 0.34 -5.48
C TRP A 72 -18.49 -0.92 -6.05
N LEU A 73 -17.16 -0.97 -6.11
CA LEU A 73 -16.41 -2.05 -6.74
C LEU A 73 -15.62 -2.87 -5.72
N PHE A 74 -15.04 -2.21 -4.72
CA PHE A 74 -14.12 -2.84 -3.78
C PHE A 74 -14.66 -2.82 -2.36
N LYS A 75 -14.01 -3.56 -1.47
CA LYS A 75 -14.27 -3.45 -0.04
C LYS A 75 -13.57 -2.18 0.47
N PRO A 76 -14.25 -1.31 1.26
CA PRO A 76 -13.62 -0.12 1.84
C PRO A 76 -12.34 -0.47 2.61
N GLN A 77 -11.20 0.03 2.14
CA GLN A 77 -9.92 -0.10 2.84
C GLN A 77 -9.63 1.18 3.60
N VAL A 78 -9.90 1.16 4.90
CA VAL A 78 -9.73 2.34 5.74
C VAL A 78 -8.33 2.36 6.37
N TYR A 79 -7.71 3.52 6.42
CA TYR A 79 -6.48 3.74 7.16
C TYR A 79 -6.54 5.03 7.98
N VAL A 80 -5.77 5.05 9.06
CA VAL A 80 -5.56 6.23 9.89
C VAL A 80 -4.35 6.98 9.37
N TYR A 81 -4.49 8.28 9.19
CA TYR A 81 -3.42 9.20 8.84
C TYR A 81 -3.11 10.09 10.04
N ILE A 82 -1.84 10.10 10.44
CA ILE A 82 -1.34 10.86 11.58
C ILE A 82 -0.12 11.66 11.09
N PRO A 83 -0.19 13.00 11.08
CA PRO A 83 1.00 13.81 10.90
C PRO A 83 1.90 13.61 12.13
N ASN A 84 3.17 13.34 11.88
CA ASN A 84 4.18 13.02 12.86
C ASN A 84 5.19 14.17 12.94
N TYR A 85 4.93 15.09 13.87
CA TYR A 85 5.80 16.19 14.23
C TYR A 85 6.73 15.83 15.41
N CYS A 86 6.85 14.54 15.77
CA CYS A 86 7.68 14.08 16.88
C CYS A 86 9.18 13.94 16.55
N VAL A 87 9.55 14.18 15.29
CA VAL A 87 10.92 14.13 14.79
C VAL A 87 11.31 15.53 14.35
N ASP A 88 12.60 15.86 14.45
CA ASP A 88 13.18 17.18 14.14
C ASP A 88 12.45 17.85 12.98
N VAL A 89 11.69 18.90 13.31
CA VAL A 89 10.96 19.69 12.33
C VAL A 89 12.03 20.38 11.49
N VAL A 90 12.02 20.13 10.18
CA VAL A 90 12.81 20.94 9.26
C VAL A 90 12.14 22.32 9.27
N GLU A 91 12.63 23.22 10.12
CA GLU A 91 12.18 24.60 10.18
C GLU A 91 12.56 25.30 8.88
N SER A 92 11.62 25.30 7.93
CA SER A 92 11.56 26.33 6.91
C SER A 92 10.71 27.47 7.48
N SER A 93 11.19 28.70 7.37
CA SER A 93 10.67 29.96 7.95
C SER A 93 9.15 30.23 7.93
N TYR A 94 8.32 29.40 7.30
CA TYR A 94 6.86 29.52 7.23
C TYR A 94 6.09 28.18 7.24
N LEU A 95 6.75 27.02 7.39
CA LEU A 95 6.07 25.71 7.27
C LEU A 95 6.72 24.63 8.17
N GLU A 96 5.93 24.05 9.08
CA GLU A 96 6.31 22.85 9.81
C GLU A 96 5.99 21.61 8.96
N CYS A 97 7.02 20.95 8.43
CA CYS A 97 6.88 19.69 7.69
C CYS A 97 7.12 18.51 8.62
N GLY A 98 6.07 17.77 8.97
CA GLY A 98 6.17 16.50 9.70
C GLY A 98 6.17 15.30 8.76
N HIS A 99 6.80 14.21 9.19
CA HIS A 99 6.60 12.91 8.55
C HIS A 99 5.13 12.47 8.71
N THR A 100 4.70 11.44 7.98
CA THR A 100 3.31 10.95 8.10
C THR A 100 3.30 9.48 8.44
N VAL A 101 2.45 9.10 9.40
CA VAL A 101 2.20 7.71 9.74
C VAL A 101 0.85 7.31 9.13
N ARG A 102 0.86 6.24 8.34
CA ARG A 102 -0.34 5.62 7.79
C ARG A 102 -0.52 4.25 8.40
N ILE A 103 -1.66 4.01 9.04
CA ILE A 103 -1.97 2.75 9.71
C ILE A 103 -3.19 2.14 9.05
N TYR A 104 -2.95 1.15 8.20
CA TYR A 104 -4.02 0.41 7.54
C TYR A 104 -4.78 -0.41 8.57
N ILE A 105 -6.11 -0.26 8.56
CA ILE A 105 -6.98 -1.06 9.41
C ILE A 105 -7.14 -2.40 8.70
N PRO A 106 -6.66 -3.52 9.29
CA PRO A 106 -6.67 -4.80 8.62
C PRO A 106 -8.09 -5.23 8.27
N ASP A 107 -8.20 -5.96 7.16
CA ASP A 107 -9.42 -6.56 6.66
C ASP A 107 -9.90 -7.69 7.59
N LEU A 108 -10.37 -7.32 8.77
CA LEU A 108 -10.82 -8.28 9.77
C LEU A 108 -12.31 -8.59 9.51
N LEU A 109 -12.51 -9.67 8.75
CA LEU A 109 -13.73 -10.50 8.61
C LEU A 109 -14.75 -10.06 7.54
N SER A 110 -14.74 -10.78 6.42
CA SER A 110 -15.98 -11.16 5.75
C SER A 110 -16.72 -12.17 6.64
N PRO A 111 -17.97 -11.93 7.07
CA PRO A 111 -18.81 -13.04 7.46
C PRO A 111 -19.31 -13.71 6.16
N MET A 112 -18.59 -14.72 5.67
CA MET A 112 -19.28 -15.83 5.01
C MET A 112 -20.00 -16.61 6.13
N GLY A 113 -21.11 -16.06 6.62
CA GLY A 113 -21.85 -16.62 7.74
C GLY A 113 -22.99 -15.70 8.16
N THR A 114 -24.22 -16.11 7.88
CA THR A 114 -25.48 -15.37 8.01
C THR A 114 -25.95 -15.17 9.44
N SER A 115 -25.09 -14.78 10.38
CA SER A 115 -25.51 -14.51 11.75
C SER A 115 -24.74 -13.35 12.38
N PRO A 116 -25.42 -12.26 12.79
CA PRO A 116 -24.80 -11.17 13.52
C PRO A 116 -24.50 -11.65 14.94
N LYS A 117 -23.28 -12.12 15.20
CA LYS A 117 -22.86 -12.47 16.55
C LYS A 117 -21.60 -11.70 16.98
N ARG A 118 -21.82 -10.95 18.06
CA ARG A 118 -20.88 -10.39 19.05
C ARG A 118 -20.00 -9.20 18.62
N ARG A 119 -20.02 -8.18 19.49
CA ARG A 119 -19.11 -7.04 19.55
C ARG A 119 -17.72 -7.61 19.84
N SER A 120 -16.87 -7.70 18.82
CA SER A 120 -15.49 -8.16 19.00
C SER A 120 -14.59 -6.95 19.28
N THR A 121 -14.20 -6.78 20.54
CA THR A 121 -13.23 -5.74 20.92
C THR A 121 -11.84 -6.33 20.80
N TRP A 122 -11.16 -6.02 19.71
CA TRP A 122 -9.77 -6.42 19.54
C TRP A 122 -8.88 -5.35 20.17
N LYS A 123 -7.92 -5.78 21.01
CA LYS A 123 -6.80 -4.94 21.41
C LYS A 123 -5.66 -5.29 20.48
N TRP A 124 -5.45 -4.47 19.45
CA TRP A 124 -4.22 -4.49 18.70
C TRP A 124 -3.28 -3.47 19.31
N SER A 125 -2.04 -3.85 19.59
CA SER A 125 -0.95 -2.93 19.91
C SER A 125 0.11 -3.12 18.83
N SER A 126 0.14 -2.28 17.79
CA SER A 126 1.34 -2.21 16.97
C SER A 126 2.34 -1.30 17.63
N TYR A 127 3.49 -1.87 17.97
CA TYR A 127 4.69 -1.11 18.21
C TYR A 127 5.26 -0.72 16.84
N GLY A 128 4.77 0.38 16.28
CA GLY A 128 5.51 1.05 15.21
C GLY A 128 6.72 1.72 15.86
N THR A 129 7.87 1.05 15.85
CA THR A 129 9.13 1.65 16.31
C THR A 129 9.75 2.38 15.12
N PHE A 130 9.67 3.71 15.13
CA PHE A 130 10.40 4.56 14.17
C PHE A 130 11.86 4.78 14.61
N GLU A 131 12.19 4.39 15.85
CA GLU A 131 13.53 4.35 16.48
C GLU A 131 13.43 3.53 17.79
N PRO A 132 14.54 3.04 18.38
CA PRO A 132 14.52 2.18 19.57
C PRO A 132 13.82 2.79 20.80
N ASN A 133 13.60 4.11 20.83
CA ASN A 133 13.08 4.86 21.98
C ASN A 133 11.81 5.68 21.68
N LYS A 134 11.19 5.54 20.49
CA LYS A 134 10.00 6.32 20.10
C LYS A 134 8.82 5.38 19.88
N GLN A 135 7.85 5.40 20.79
CA GLN A 135 6.73 4.46 20.83
C GLN A 135 5.38 5.20 20.73
N PHE A 136 4.58 4.83 19.73
CA PHE A 136 3.16 5.15 19.67
C PHE A 136 2.36 3.91 20.13
N GLN A 137 1.34 4.09 20.97
CA GLN A 137 0.47 2.98 21.43
C GLN A 137 -0.94 3.10 20.84
N LEU A 138 -1.12 2.58 19.65
CA LEU A 138 -2.45 2.55 19.03
C LEU A 138 -3.29 1.38 19.55
N LYS A 139 -4.59 1.62 19.82
CA LYS A 139 -5.58 0.59 20.20
C LYS A 139 -6.84 0.67 19.34
N ILE A 140 -6.84 0.00 18.19
CA ILE A 140 -7.95 0.03 17.24
C ILE A 140 -9.13 -0.83 17.73
N GLN A 141 -10.35 -0.29 17.76
CA GLN A 141 -11.58 -1.02 18.13
C GLN A 141 -12.62 -1.04 16.99
N VAL A 142 -12.56 -2.04 16.10
CA VAL A 142 -13.51 -2.15 14.98
C VAL A 142 -14.92 -2.50 15.48
N LEU A 143 -15.93 -1.68 15.17
CA LEU A 143 -17.34 -1.97 15.44
C LEU A 143 -18.00 -2.69 14.24
N ASN A 144 -18.93 -3.60 14.53
CA ASN A 144 -19.48 -4.57 13.57
C ASN A 144 -20.00 -3.97 12.26
N TRP A 145 -19.73 -4.73 11.20
CA TRP A 145 -20.23 -4.56 9.84
C TRP A 145 -21.73 -4.92 9.74
N THR A 146 -22.54 -4.02 9.16
CA THR A 146 -23.92 -4.35 8.76
C THR A 146 -24.16 -3.86 7.32
N PRO A 147 -24.32 -4.76 6.34
CA PRO A 147 -24.62 -4.36 4.98
C PRO A 147 -26.06 -3.86 4.89
N LYS A 148 -26.26 -2.60 4.54
CA LYS A 148 -27.59 -2.06 4.24
C LYS A 148 -27.86 -2.21 2.74
N ARG A 149 -28.56 -3.27 2.34
CA ARG A 149 -29.05 -3.43 0.96
C ARG A 149 -30.03 -2.29 0.63
N ARG A 150 -29.62 -1.31 -0.18
CA ARG A 150 -30.56 -0.41 -0.86
C ARG A 150 -30.87 -1.00 -2.23
N GLY A 151 -32.13 -1.40 -2.43
CA GLY A 151 -32.64 -1.81 -3.74
C GLY A 151 -32.76 -0.60 -4.65
N GLY A 152 -31.80 -0.40 -5.54
CA GLY A 152 -31.80 0.66 -6.55
C GLY A 152 -31.65 0.06 -7.95
N MET A 153 -32.70 -0.60 -8.44
CA MET A 153 -32.68 -1.34 -9.72
C MET A 153 -32.80 -0.44 -10.97
N LYS A 154 -32.91 0.88 -10.80
CA LYS A 154 -33.27 1.82 -11.89
C LYS A 154 -32.08 2.54 -12.57
N GLU A 155 -30.89 2.56 -11.98
CA GLU A 155 -29.71 3.22 -12.59
C GLU A 155 -28.77 2.27 -13.36
N ILE A 156 -28.93 0.96 -13.17
CA ILE A 156 -28.07 -0.08 -13.77
C ILE A 156 -28.23 -0.16 -15.29
N LEU A 157 -29.42 0.17 -15.81
CA LEU A 157 -29.72 0.10 -17.24
C LEU A 157 -29.00 1.19 -18.06
N LEU A 158 -28.74 2.35 -17.46
CA LEU A 158 -28.02 3.46 -18.10
C LEU A 158 -26.51 3.19 -18.16
N LEU A 159 -25.94 2.59 -17.11
CA LEU A 159 -24.53 2.17 -17.06
C LEU A 159 -24.20 1.11 -18.11
N LEU A 160 -25.07 0.12 -18.32
CA LEU A 160 -24.89 -0.95 -19.31
C LEU A 160 -24.80 -0.46 -20.76
N LEU A 161 -25.49 0.65 -21.09
CA LEU A 161 -25.42 1.28 -22.41
C LEU A 161 -24.12 2.08 -22.63
N LEU A 162 -23.42 2.48 -21.57
CA LEU A 162 -22.16 3.24 -21.62
C LEU A 162 -20.89 2.37 -21.55
N VAL A 163 -20.98 1.11 -21.09
CA VAL A 163 -19.86 0.14 -21.04
C VAL A 163 -19.06 0.03 -22.36
N PRO A 164 -19.67 -0.07 -23.55
CA PRO A 164 -18.90 -0.18 -24.78
C PRO A 164 -18.12 1.11 -25.14
N ILE A 165 -18.54 2.28 -24.66
CA ILE A 165 -17.86 3.56 -24.88
C ILE A 165 -16.66 3.71 -23.92
N LEU A 166 -16.73 3.12 -22.72
CA LEU A 166 -15.65 3.16 -21.73
C LEU A 166 -14.50 2.17 -22.03
N CYS A 167 -14.76 1.09 -22.76
CA CYS A 167 -13.72 0.11 -23.14
C CYS A 167 -12.68 0.64 -24.15
N SER A 168 -12.87 1.84 -24.72
CA SER A 168 -11.92 2.41 -25.70
C SER A 168 -10.81 3.25 -25.06
N ALA A 169 -10.93 3.61 -23.77
CA ALA A 169 -10.01 4.53 -23.10
C ALA A 169 -8.87 3.77 -22.38
N ARG A 170 -8.12 2.97 -23.12
CA ARG A 170 -6.93 2.31 -22.58
C ARG A 170 -5.87 3.36 -22.26
N GLN A 171 -5.51 3.49 -20.99
CA GLN A 171 -4.48 4.41 -20.56
C GLN A 171 -3.12 3.74 -20.67
N TYR A 172 -2.13 4.49 -21.14
CA TYR A 172 -0.76 4.01 -21.30
C TYR A 172 0.17 4.79 -20.37
N GLY A 173 1.07 4.07 -19.73
CA GLY A 173 2.06 4.64 -18.83
C GLY A 173 3.43 4.04 -19.12
N ALA A 174 4.46 4.88 -19.13
CA ALA A 174 5.84 4.45 -19.30
C ALA A 174 6.75 5.06 -18.23
N VAL A 175 7.70 4.27 -17.76
CA VAL A 175 8.57 4.62 -16.64
C VAL A 175 10.00 4.17 -16.88
N HIS A 176 10.96 4.95 -16.36
CA HIS A 176 12.37 4.61 -16.29
C HIS A 176 12.84 4.79 -14.85
N VAL A 177 13.34 3.72 -14.24
CA VAL A 177 13.89 3.74 -12.89
C VAL A 177 15.34 3.28 -12.92
N ARG A 178 16.18 3.92 -12.11
CA ARG A 178 17.57 3.50 -11.85
C ARG A 178 17.95 3.70 -10.40
N GLY A 179 19.00 3.04 -9.96
CA GLY A 179 19.58 3.21 -8.64
C GLY A 179 20.77 2.30 -8.44
N GLN A 180 21.28 2.26 -7.21
CA GLN A 180 22.35 1.39 -6.78
C GLN A 180 21.93 0.67 -5.49
N LEU A 181 22.06 -0.65 -5.46
CA LEU A 181 21.81 -1.44 -4.27
C LEU A 181 23.13 -1.80 -3.60
N LEU A 182 23.20 -1.59 -2.29
CA LEU A 182 24.33 -1.93 -1.44
C LEU A 182 23.88 -2.91 -0.36
N CYS A 183 24.80 -3.76 0.07
CA CYS A 183 24.67 -4.69 1.17
C CYS A 183 25.92 -4.56 2.05
N ASP A 184 25.73 -4.05 3.26
CA ASP A 184 26.82 -3.76 4.22
C ASP A 184 27.96 -2.94 3.59
N GLY A 185 27.59 -1.90 2.83
CA GLY A 185 28.52 -1.00 2.15
C GLY A 185 29.18 -1.58 0.88
N LYS A 186 28.85 -2.82 0.49
CA LYS A 186 29.35 -3.45 -0.74
C LYS A 186 28.29 -3.44 -1.84
N PRO A 187 28.69 -3.37 -3.13
CA PRO A 187 27.77 -3.60 -4.25
C PRO A 187 26.91 -4.85 -4.07
N TYR A 188 25.60 -4.68 -4.10
CA TYR A 188 24.66 -5.80 -4.12
C TYR A 188 24.50 -6.27 -5.56
N ALA A 189 25.53 -6.97 -6.06
CA ALA A 189 25.70 -7.31 -7.46
C ALA A 189 25.02 -8.62 -7.87
N ASN A 190 24.64 -8.71 -9.15
CA ASN A 190 24.00 -9.88 -9.77
C ASN A 190 22.68 -10.30 -9.07
N GLU A 191 21.87 -9.31 -8.73
CA GLU A 191 20.60 -9.47 -8.01
C GLU A 191 19.43 -8.96 -8.86
N LYS A 192 18.32 -9.68 -8.79
CA LYS A 192 17.15 -9.44 -9.63
C LYS A 192 16.36 -8.24 -9.12
N VAL A 193 16.12 -7.28 -10.01
CA VAL A 193 15.25 -6.13 -9.80
C VAL A 193 14.08 -6.22 -10.77
N GLN A 194 12.87 -6.34 -10.24
CA GLN A 194 11.65 -6.53 -11.01
C GLN A 194 10.81 -5.28 -10.97
N LEU A 195 10.32 -4.86 -12.13
CA LEU A 195 9.35 -3.79 -12.25
C LEU A 195 7.98 -4.43 -12.47
N HIS A 196 7.04 -4.08 -11.61
CA HIS A 196 5.67 -4.58 -11.66
C HIS A 196 4.70 -3.45 -11.96
N GLU A 197 3.66 -3.79 -12.70
CA GLU A 197 2.46 -2.97 -12.83
C GLU A 197 1.42 -3.48 -11.83
N LYS A 198 0.87 -2.54 -11.05
CA LYS A 198 -0.20 -2.81 -10.11
C LYS A 198 -1.47 -3.03 -10.91
N ASN A 199 -1.95 -4.27 -10.93
CA ASN A 199 -3.22 -4.58 -11.54
C ASN A 199 -4.31 -4.62 -10.46
N TYR A 200 -5.41 -3.91 -10.69
CA TYR A 200 -6.48 -3.78 -9.69
C TYR A 200 -7.57 -4.85 -9.82
N VAL A 201 -7.69 -5.45 -11.00
CA VAL A 201 -8.70 -6.49 -11.29
C VAL A 201 -8.06 -7.88 -11.26
N MET A 202 -6.80 -7.97 -11.69
CA MET A 202 -6.03 -9.21 -11.80
C MET A 202 -4.82 -9.18 -10.84
N THR A 203 -4.02 -10.24 -10.85
CA THR A 203 -2.73 -10.25 -10.17
C THR A 203 -1.78 -9.22 -10.78
N ASP A 204 -0.96 -8.59 -9.95
CA ASP A 204 0.10 -7.68 -10.41
C ASP A 204 0.98 -8.37 -11.45
N GLY A 205 1.28 -7.65 -12.54
CA GLY A 205 2.05 -8.17 -13.66
C GLY A 205 3.49 -7.69 -13.61
N THR A 206 4.46 -8.60 -13.72
CA THR A 206 5.85 -8.21 -13.99
C THR A 206 5.95 -7.68 -15.42
N VAL A 207 6.37 -6.42 -15.56
CA VAL A 207 6.46 -5.73 -16.86
C VAL A 207 7.89 -5.61 -17.37
N ALA A 208 8.88 -5.67 -16.48
CA ALA A 208 10.28 -5.72 -16.84
C ALA A 208 11.12 -6.33 -15.71
N ILE A 209 12.27 -6.89 -16.08
CA ILE A 209 13.26 -7.43 -15.15
C ILE A 209 14.60 -6.84 -15.56
N SER A 210 15.42 -6.49 -14.56
CA SER A 210 16.81 -6.09 -14.70
C SER A 210 17.63 -6.80 -13.63
N GLU A 211 18.95 -6.82 -13.79
CA GLU A 211 19.88 -7.31 -12.79
C GLU A 211 20.85 -6.18 -12.44
N THR A 212 21.22 -6.09 -11.17
CA THR A 212 22.27 -5.17 -10.73
C THR A 212 23.62 -5.60 -11.27
N ASP A 213 24.41 -4.67 -11.79
CA ASP A 213 25.78 -4.93 -12.26
C ASP A 213 26.77 -5.21 -11.11
N ASP A 214 28.05 -5.39 -11.44
CA ASP A 214 29.13 -5.64 -10.48
C ASP A 214 29.36 -4.48 -9.49
N GLN A 215 28.84 -3.29 -9.80
CA GLN A 215 28.87 -2.12 -8.94
C GLN A 215 27.52 -1.92 -8.21
N GLY A 216 26.55 -2.82 -8.39
CA GLY A 216 25.24 -2.78 -7.75
C GLY A 216 24.24 -1.85 -8.45
N PHE A 217 24.58 -1.28 -9.61
CA PHE A 217 23.68 -0.39 -10.34
C PHE A 217 22.66 -1.18 -11.15
N PHE A 218 21.43 -0.66 -11.22
CA PHE A 218 20.40 -1.17 -12.11
C PHE A 218 19.73 -0.02 -12.88
N SER A 219 19.16 -0.35 -14.03
CA SER A 219 18.35 0.59 -14.83
C SER A 219 17.29 -0.19 -15.61
N VAL A 220 16.03 0.07 -15.31
CA VAL A 220 14.89 -0.65 -15.90
C VAL A 220 13.88 0.32 -16.49
N LYS A 221 13.38 -0.01 -17.69
CA LYS A 221 12.34 0.73 -18.42
C LYS A 221 11.19 -0.20 -18.75
N ALA A 222 9.97 0.28 -18.62
CA ALA A 222 8.81 -0.43 -19.12
C ALA A 222 7.70 0.53 -19.51
N SER A 223 6.77 0.01 -20.31
CA SER A 223 5.47 0.60 -20.54
C SER A 223 4.39 -0.44 -20.26
N ALA A 224 3.28 0.01 -19.71
CA ALA A 224 2.11 -0.82 -19.47
C ALA A 224 0.86 -0.05 -19.86
N SER A 225 -0.26 -0.74 -19.77
CA SER A 225 -1.56 -0.16 -20.08
C SER A 225 -2.63 -0.75 -19.19
N ASP A 226 -3.50 0.10 -18.68
CA ASP A 226 -4.63 -0.28 -17.83
C ASP A 226 -5.92 0.28 -18.44
N LEU A 227 -7.04 -0.40 -18.17
CA LEU A 227 -8.32 -0.11 -18.82
C LEU A 227 -9.01 1.13 -18.24
N PHE A 228 -8.74 1.46 -16.98
CA PHE A 228 -9.49 2.49 -16.25
C PHE A 228 -8.60 3.60 -15.70
N THR A 229 -7.33 3.30 -15.41
CA THR A 229 -6.45 4.23 -14.69
C THR A 229 -5.07 4.28 -15.32
N LYS A 230 -4.30 5.32 -14.98
CA LYS A 230 -2.91 5.41 -15.40
C LYS A 230 -2.13 4.28 -14.73
N PRO A 231 -1.34 3.48 -15.47
CA PRO A 231 -0.60 2.38 -14.89
C PRO A 231 0.25 2.82 -13.70
N LYS A 232 0.15 2.11 -12.58
CA LYS A 232 0.97 2.37 -11.38
C LYS A 232 2.06 1.34 -11.28
N PHE A 233 3.30 1.80 -11.19
CA PHE A 233 4.47 0.94 -11.16
C PHE A 233 5.07 0.86 -9.77
N TYR A 234 5.66 -0.29 -9.46
CA TYR A 234 6.55 -0.43 -8.31
C TYR A 234 7.73 -1.34 -8.65
N LEU A 235 8.88 -1.04 -8.05
CA LEU A 235 10.01 -1.95 -8.05
C LEU A 235 9.85 -2.99 -6.96
N TYR A 236 10.40 -4.16 -7.23
CA TYR A 236 10.39 -5.32 -6.36
C TYR A 236 11.75 -5.99 -6.40
N PHE A 237 12.33 -6.22 -5.22
CA PHE A 237 13.57 -6.98 -5.06
C PHE A 237 13.58 -7.66 -3.69
N VAL A 238 14.47 -8.64 -3.55
CA VAL A 238 14.59 -9.45 -2.33
C VAL A 238 15.85 -9.03 -1.59
N ASN A 239 15.73 -8.79 -0.29
CA ASN A 239 16.87 -8.58 0.59
C ASN A 239 17.38 -9.93 1.11
N PHE A 240 18.39 -10.48 0.42
CA PHE A 240 19.15 -11.63 0.92
C PHE A 240 20.33 -11.22 1.82
N CYS A 241 20.67 -9.92 1.90
CA CYS A 241 21.82 -9.42 2.67
C CYS A 241 21.72 -9.73 4.17
N SER A 242 20.53 -9.59 4.74
CA SER A 242 20.28 -9.81 6.17
C SER A 242 19.31 -10.97 6.44
N SER A 243 19.34 -11.98 5.57
CA SER A 243 18.53 -13.21 5.66
C SER A 243 18.54 -13.78 7.09
N LYS A 244 17.41 -13.67 7.80
CA LYS A 244 17.18 -14.27 9.13
C LYS A 244 15.90 -15.10 9.18
N LEU A 245 15.21 -15.25 8.04
CA LEU A 245 13.83 -15.70 8.01
C LEU A 245 13.69 -17.23 8.08
N ALA A 246 14.59 -17.95 7.42
CA ALA A 246 14.79 -19.39 7.53
C ALA A 246 16.06 -19.73 6.72
N GLU A 247 17.16 -20.03 7.40
CA GLU A 247 18.37 -20.49 6.73
C GLU A 247 18.49 -22.01 6.89
N SER A 248 18.68 -22.70 5.77
CA SER A 248 19.13 -24.10 5.78
C SER A 248 20.52 -24.20 5.17
N THR A 249 21.11 -25.40 5.19
CA THR A 249 22.39 -25.67 4.52
C THR A 249 22.36 -25.34 3.02
N TYR A 250 21.18 -25.43 2.38
CA TYR A 250 21.04 -25.33 0.92
C TYR A 250 20.24 -24.13 0.44
N MET A 251 19.41 -23.52 1.29
CA MET A 251 18.58 -22.38 0.92
C MET A 251 18.78 -21.17 1.83
N GLU A 252 18.75 -20.00 1.23
CA GLU A 252 18.65 -18.70 1.90
C GLU A 252 17.35 -18.02 1.52
N CYS A 253 16.69 -17.40 2.50
CA CYS A 253 15.40 -16.74 2.32
C CYS A 253 15.50 -15.27 2.71
N GLY A 254 15.05 -14.39 1.84
CA GLY A 254 15.07 -12.95 2.05
C GLY A 254 13.68 -12.35 2.22
N TYR A 255 13.64 -11.16 2.82
CA TYR A 255 12.42 -10.35 2.83
C TYR A 255 12.28 -9.62 1.51
N THR A 256 11.05 -9.45 1.05
CA THR A 256 10.77 -8.69 -0.16
C THR A 256 10.59 -7.21 0.15
N ILE A 257 11.11 -6.37 -0.74
CA ILE A 257 11.04 -4.92 -0.68
C ILE A 257 10.31 -4.43 -1.92
N ARG A 258 9.34 -3.54 -1.71
CA ARG A 258 8.66 -2.80 -2.78
C ARG A 258 9.06 -1.34 -2.74
N VAL A 259 9.18 -0.69 -3.90
CA VAL A 259 9.37 0.77 -4.01
C VAL A 259 8.33 1.32 -4.98
N TYR A 260 7.37 2.10 -4.48
CA TYR A 260 6.38 2.72 -5.35
C TYR A 260 6.99 3.89 -6.13
N ILE A 261 6.76 3.90 -7.44
CA ILE A 261 7.28 4.98 -8.29
C ILE A 261 6.30 6.16 -8.25
N PRO A 262 6.77 7.39 -7.93
CA PRO A 262 5.88 8.55 -7.89
C PRO A 262 5.27 8.83 -9.26
N GLU A 263 4.00 9.21 -9.28
CA GLU A 263 3.22 9.37 -10.51
C GLU A 263 3.83 10.40 -11.49
N MET A 264 4.53 11.41 -10.96
CA MET A 264 5.25 12.41 -11.75
C MET A 264 6.37 11.83 -12.63
N TYR A 265 6.87 10.63 -12.33
CA TYR A 265 7.86 9.91 -13.14
C TYR A 265 7.24 8.91 -14.13
N VAL A 266 5.91 8.77 -14.12
CA VAL A 266 5.19 7.94 -15.09
C VAL A 266 4.71 8.83 -16.23
N ALA A 267 5.29 8.67 -17.40
CA ALA A 267 4.89 9.41 -18.59
C ALA A 267 3.66 8.78 -19.25
N GLU A 268 2.77 9.61 -19.78
CA GLU A 268 1.70 9.13 -20.67
C GLU A 268 2.28 8.61 -21.99
N GLY A 269 1.73 7.47 -22.44
CA GLY A 269 2.19 6.76 -23.63
C GLY A 269 3.21 5.66 -23.32
N ASN A 270 3.99 5.27 -24.34
CA ASN A 270 4.88 4.11 -24.27
C ASN A 270 6.36 4.47 -24.06
N ILE A 271 6.69 5.75 -23.91
CA ILE A 271 8.07 6.23 -23.81
C ILE A 271 8.24 7.03 -22.52
N PRO A 272 9.15 6.62 -21.61
CA PRO A 272 9.44 7.39 -20.41
C PRO A 272 9.99 8.78 -20.76
N LYS A 273 9.52 9.81 -20.06
CA LYS A 273 9.96 11.21 -20.25
C LYS A 273 10.89 11.72 -19.15
N ALA A 274 10.95 11.00 -18.03
CA ALA A 274 11.79 11.30 -16.88
C ALA A 274 12.36 10.01 -16.29
N VAL A 275 13.43 10.15 -15.52
CA VAL A 275 14.08 9.04 -14.83
C VAL A 275 13.88 9.20 -13.33
N PHE A 276 13.24 8.22 -12.70
CA PHE A 276 13.20 8.13 -11.25
C PHE A 276 14.54 7.53 -10.77
N ASN A 277 15.38 8.35 -10.12
CA ASN A 277 16.64 7.90 -9.56
C ASN A 277 16.46 7.64 -8.07
N MET A 278 16.62 6.38 -7.66
CA MET A 278 16.53 5.94 -6.27
C MET A 278 17.84 6.12 -5.50
N GLU A 279 18.86 6.71 -6.12
CA GLU A 279 20.18 6.89 -5.55
C GLU A 279 20.74 5.57 -5.01
N GLN A 280 21.45 5.62 -3.88
CA GLN A 280 22.02 4.45 -3.22
C GLN A 280 21.10 3.96 -2.11
N ILE A 281 20.81 2.65 -2.10
CA ILE A 281 20.01 2.01 -1.06
C ILE A 281 20.86 0.94 -0.38
N GLU A 282 21.14 1.13 0.90
CA GLU A 282 21.69 0.10 1.78
C GLU A 282 20.57 -0.85 2.22
N ILE A 283 20.47 -2.01 1.57
CA ILE A 283 19.35 -2.93 1.76
C ILE A 283 19.37 -3.59 3.15
N ALA A 284 20.53 -3.73 3.78
CA ALA A 284 20.65 -4.31 5.12
C ALA A 284 19.87 -3.48 6.16
N THR A 285 19.88 -2.16 5.99
CA THR A 285 19.30 -1.19 6.93
C THR A 285 18.16 -0.38 6.35
N ALA A 286 17.75 -0.65 5.10
CA ALA A 286 16.72 0.09 4.39
C ALA A 286 15.46 0.27 5.25
N LYS A 287 15.21 1.53 5.63
CA LYS A 287 14.04 1.99 6.37
C LYS A 287 12.88 2.11 5.40
N THR A 288 11.84 1.31 5.59
CA THR A 288 10.78 1.21 4.59
C THR A 288 9.84 2.39 4.60
N GLU A 289 9.71 3.12 5.70
CA GLU A 289 8.88 4.32 5.75
C GLU A 289 9.30 5.48 4.78
N TYR A 290 10.48 5.44 4.16
CA TYR A 290 10.98 6.47 3.25
C TYR A 290 10.75 6.14 1.77
N ALA A 291 10.46 7.16 0.95
CA ALA A 291 10.36 7.05 -0.52
C ALA A 291 9.34 6.02 -1.07
N GLY A 292 8.30 5.68 -0.30
CA GLY A 292 7.32 4.66 -0.70
C GLY A 292 7.90 3.25 -0.71
N LEU A 293 8.96 3.03 0.07
CA LEU A 293 9.52 1.72 0.31
C LEU A 293 8.54 0.92 1.20
N GLU A 294 8.37 -0.37 1.00
CA GLU A 294 7.52 -1.19 1.87
C GLU A 294 8.17 -2.55 2.05
N ARG A 295 8.31 -3.00 3.30
CA ARG A 295 8.69 -4.37 3.64
C ARG A 295 7.40 -5.18 3.75
N ILE A 296 7.31 -6.26 3.00
CA ILE A 296 6.15 -7.16 3.08
C ILE A 296 6.41 -8.11 4.25
N ILE A 297 5.93 -7.76 5.45
CA ILE A 297 6.02 -8.61 6.64
C ILE A 297 4.59 -8.99 7.06
N HIS A 298 4.02 -10.01 6.42
CA HIS A 298 2.76 -10.61 6.87
C HIS A 298 2.98 -12.04 7.40
N PRO A 299 2.58 -12.36 8.65
CA PRO A 299 2.85 -13.66 9.27
C PRO A 299 2.17 -14.87 8.61
N THR A 300 1.11 -14.67 7.81
CA THR A 300 0.26 -15.75 7.30
C THR A 300 0.35 -15.97 5.78
N LEU A 301 0.97 -15.05 5.04
CA LEU A 301 1.20 -15.13 3.59
C LEU A 301 2.53 -14.45 3.26
N SER A 302 3.61 -14.98 3.85
CA SER A 302 4.98 -14.52 3.58
C SER A 302 5.33 -14.76 2.11
N HIS A 303 5.39 -13.70 1.29
CA HIS A 303 6.22 -13.71 0.08
C HIS A 303 7.68 -13.53 0.50
N SER A 304 8.20 -14.46 1.29
CA SER A 304 9.63 -14.66 1.41
C SER A 304 10.07 -15.44 0.20
N GLU A 305 10.96 -14.87 -0.59
CA GLU A 305 11.58 -15.62 -1.67
C GLU A 305 12.82 -16.30 -1.12
N CYS A 306 12.92 -17.60 -1.41
CA CYS A 306 14.07 -18.41 -1.07
C CYS A 306 14.79 -18.79 -2.35
N ARG A 307 16.12 -18.88 -2.29
CA ARG A 307 16.95 -19.37 -3.38
C ARG A 307 17.98 -20.35 -2.86
N GLU A 308 18.54 -21.15 -3.77
CA GLU A 308 19.68 -21.99 -3.45
C GLU A 308 20.89 -21.11 -3.11
N LYS A 309 21.60 -21.48 -2.04
CA LYS A 309 22.84 -20.80 -1.66
C LYS A 309 23.86 -20.99 -2.77
N LYS A 310 24.45 -19.89 -3.26
CA LYS A 310 25.60 -19.95 -4.19
C LYS A 310 26.69 -20.76 -3.50
N ARG A 311 27.07 -21.92 -4.07
CA ARG A 311 28.19 -22.72 -3.56
C ARG A 311 29.44 -21.84 -3.56
N LYS A 312 30.06 -21.66 -2.39
CA LYS A 312 31.39 -21.05 -2.35
C LYS A 312 32.32 -21.95 -3.17
N PRO A 313 33.06 -21.39 -4.15
CA PRO A 313 34.03 -22.15 -4.92
C PRO A 313 35.11 -22.77 -4.04
#